data_AF-A0A8S3EVV4-F1
#
_entry.id   AF-A0A8S3EVV4-F1
#
_cell.length_a   1.000
_cell.length_b   1.000
_cell.length_c   1.000
_cell.angle_alpha   90.00
_cell.angle_beta   90.00
_cell.angle_gamma   90.00
#
_symmetry.space_group_name_H-M   'P 1'
#
loop_
_entity.id
_entity.type
_entity.pdbx_description
1 polymer ?
#
loop_
_entity_poly.entity_id
_entity_poly.type
_entity_poly.pdbx_seq_one_letter_code
_entity_poly.pdbx_strand_id
1 'polypeptide(L)'
;PLSTIPAPIVNTDLDVRIFRLCHTCPFLSSAFLVSRRNQPSASILYLGDTGPDDVEKIIQVDQTTYSPRYLSQLWKEMAPLVAANQLKAIFIEVSYPNGRPDHLLFGHLTPNWLLKELNVLKSYHSMENVKIIVTHIKPENGAREKIIEQLSRGDALHFNFVFPQQGQAIWL
;
A
#
# COMPACT_ATOMS: atom_id res chain seq x y z
N PRO A 1 11.95 14.38 8.97
CA PRO A 1 12.16 13.31 7.96
C PRO A 1 11.90 11.95 8.61
N LEU A 2 11.03 11.10 8.06
CA LEU A 2 10.97 9.71 8.54
C LEU A 2 12.27 9.01 8.17
N SER A 3 12.83 8.25 9.12
CA SER A 3 14.11 7.56 8.93
C SER A 3 13.94 6.39 7.98
N THR A 4 14.68 6.42 6.86
CA THR A 4 14.80 5.28 5.96
C THR A 4 15.76 4.21 6.50
N ILE A 5 16.43 4.47 7.63
CA ILE A 5 17.32 3.51 8.30
C ILE A 5 16.47 2.58 9.19
N PRO A 6 16.65 1.25 9.11
CA PRO A 6 16.00 0.31 10.00
C PRO A 6 16.26 0.64 11.47
N ALA A 7 15.21 0.59 12.28
CA ALA A 7 15.30 0.71 13.74
C ALA A 7 14.73 -0.55 14.41
N PRO A 8 15.35 -1.05 15.49
CA PRO A 8 14.84 -2.22 16.19
C PRO A 8 13.52 -1.92 16.91
N ILE A 9 12.57 -2.85 16.84
CA ILE A 9 11.38 -2.86 17.69
C ILE A 9 11.77 -3.50 19.03
N VAL A 10 11.78 -2.68 20.08
CA VAL A 10 12.19 -3.08 21.44
C VAL A 10 11.43 -4.33 21.91
N ASN A 11 12.15 -5.25 22.55
CA ASN A 11 11.63 -6.53 23.04
C ASN A 11 11.10 -7.49 21.96
N THR A 12 11.53 -7.33 20.71
CA THR A 12 11.24 -8.27 19.61
C THR A 12 12.48 -8.53 18.77
N ASP A 13 12.40 -9.52 17.87
CA ASP A 13 13.40 -9.76 16.83
C ASP A 13 13.12 -9.02 15.52
N LEU A 14 12.33 -7.95 15.56
CA LEU A 14 11.91 -7.22 14.38
C LEU A 14 12.62 -5.87 14.28
N ASP A 15 12.95 -5.48 13.05
CA ASP A 15 13.32 -4.12 12.67
C ASP A 15 12.17 -3.48 11.88
N VAL A 16 12.07 -2.16 11.97
CA VAL A 16 11.10 -1.35 11.24
C VAL A 16 11.77 -0.20 10.48
N ARG A 17 11.36 0.02 9.23
CA ARG A 17 11.60 1.26 8.47
C ARG A 17 10.26 1.95 8.23
N ILE A 18 10.24 3.28 8.36
CA ILE A 18 8.99 4.05 8.26
C ILE A 18 9.06 4.97 7.04
N PHE A 19 8.01 4.95 6.22
CA PHE A 19 7.87 5.78 5.03
C PHE A 19 6.63 6.67 5.16
N ARG A 20 6.68 7.86 4.56
CA ARG A 20 5.53 8.77 4.55
C ARG A 20 4.51 8.28 3.53
N LEU A 21 3.24 8.43 3.87
CA LEU A 21 2.11 8.30 2.96
C LEU A 21 1.30 9.60 2.98
N CYS A 22 0.42 9.77 1.99
CA CYS A 22 -0.47 10.92 1.90
C CYS A 22 -1.92 10.46 2.10
N HIS A 23 -2.64 11.10 3.01
CA HIS A 23 -4.05 10.79 3.28
C HIS A 23 -4.83 12.11 3.36
N THR A 24 -5.20 12.66 2.19
CA THR A 24 -5.68 14.04 2.04
C THR A 24 -4.59 15.06 2.38
N CYS A 25 -3.56 15.16 1.54
CA CYS A 25 -2.43 16.04 1.83
C CYS A 25 -2.85 17.50 2.10
N PRO A 26 -2.24 18.18 3.08
CA PRO A 26 -0.97 17.84 3.75
C PRO A 26 -1.09 16.87 4.95
N PHE A 27 -2.25 16.27 5.21
CA PHE A 27 -2.36 15.23 6.23
C PHE A 27 -1.60 13.97 5.79
N LEU A 28 -0.73 13.50 6.69
CA LEU A 28 0.19 12.41 6.43
C LEU A 28 -0.26 11.13 7.13
N SER A 29 0.06 10.02 6.50
CA SER A 29 -0.02 8.67 7.06
C SER A 29 1.36 8.03 7.00
N SER A 30 1.48 6.74 7.29
CA SER A 30 2.76 6.03 7.32
C SER A 30 2.65 4.61 6.78
N ALA A 31 3.72 4.17 6.12
CA ALA A 31 3.96 2.76 5.84
C ALA A 31 5.09 2.25 6.72
N PHE A 32 5.01 0.99 7.12
CA PHE A 32 5.99 0.30 7.94
C PHE A 32 6.51 -0.91 7.18
N LEU A 33 7.78 -0.91 6.80
CA LEU A 33 8.45 -2.15 6.40
C LEU A 33 8.97 -2.81 7.67
N VAL A 34 8.44 -4.00 7.97
CA VAL A 34 8.83 -4.80 9.13
C VAL A 34 9.61 -6.01 8.62
N SER A 35 10.76 -6.28 9.21
CA SER A 35 11.63 -7.41 8.85
C SER A 35 12.18 -8.08 10.09
N ARG A 36 12.42 -9.39 10.03
CA ARG A 36 13.11 -10.09 11.12
C ARG A 36 14.62 -9.85 11.08
N ARG A 37 15.20 -9.46 12.22
CA ARG A 37 16.65 -9.31 12.40
C ARG A 37 17.36 -10.60 12.00
N ASN A 38 18.46 -10.46 11.27
CA ASN A 38 19.26 -11.56 10.73
C ASN A 38 18.51 -12.52 9.78
N GLN A 39 17.27 -12.20 9.39
CA GLN A 39 16.49 -12.92 8.36
C GLN A 39 15.74 -11.94 7.44
N PRO A 40 16.46 -11.16 6.61
CA PRO A 40 15.85 -10.12 5.77
C PRO A 40 14.86 -10.65 4.73
N SER A 41 14.94 -11.95 4.40
CA SER A 41 14.05 -12.62 3.45
C SER A 41 12.61 -12.80 3.93
N ALA A 42 12.28 -12.35 5.15
CA ALA A 42 10.93 -12.39 5.70
C ALA A 42 10.47 -10.98 6.09
N SER A 43 10.32 -10.10 5.09
CA SER A 43 9.79 -8.76 5.30
C SER A 43 8.34 -8.62 4.84
N ILE A 44 7.60 -7.75 5.53
CA ILE A 44 6.25 -7.33 5.17
C ILE A 44 6.18 -5.82 5.13
N LEU A 45 5.39 -5.28 4.22
CA LEU A 45 5.10 -3.87 4.16
C LEU A 45 3.65 -3.65 4.58
N TYR A 46 3.43 -2.81 5.58
CA TYR A 46 2.10 -2.44 6.05
C TYR A 46 1.86 -0.96 5.83
N LEU A 47 0.93 -0.61 4.94
CA LEU A 47 0.51 0.76 4.71
C LEU A 47 -0.69 1.09 5.61
N GLY A 48 -0.63 2.24 6.28
CA GLY A 48 -1.85 2.90 6.77
C GLY A 48 -2.66 3.50 5.62
N ASP A 49 -3.67 4.30 5.98
CA ASP A 49 -4.55 4.95 5.02
C ASP A 49 -3.76 5.81 4.03
N THR A 50 -4.11 5.76 2.74
CA THR A 50 -3.40 6.50 1.70
C THR A 50 -4.26 6.73 0.46
N GLY A 51 -4.11 7.91 -0.13
CA GLY A 51 -4.64 8.23 -1.45
C GLY A 51 -3.64 7.92 -2.57
N PRO A 52 -4.10 7.86 -3.83
CA PRO A 52 -3.24 7.61 -4.98
C PRO A 52 -2.43 8.87 -5.35
N ASP A 53 -1.19 8.67 -5.80
CA ASP A 53 -0.25 9.76 -6.08
C ASP A 53 -0.79 10.75 -7.13
N ASP A 54 -1.61 10.27 -8.05
CA ASP A 54 -2.15 11.10 -9.14
C ASP A 54 -3.32 12.00 -8.69
N VAL A 55 -4.05 11.61 -7.64
CA VAL A 55 -5.17 12.39 -7.07
C VAL A 55 -4.68 13.31 -5.96
N GLU A 56 -3.81 12.82 -5.08
CA GLU A 56 -3.31 13.59 -3.95
C GLU A 56 -2.48 14.80 -4.39
N LYS A 57 -2.79 15.98 -3.83
CA LYS A 57 -2.10 17.24 -4.08
C LYS A 57 -1.82 17.96 -2.76
N ILE A 58 -0.69 18.65 -2.70
CA ILE A 58 -0.41 19.67 -1.70
C ILE A 58 -0.63 21.04 -2.35
N ILE A 59 -1.44 21.88 -1.73
CA ILE A 59 -1.63 23.29 -2.12
C ILE A 59 -0.70 24.14 -1.26
N GLN A 60 0.15 24.92 -1.91
CA GLN A 60 1.08 25.83 -1.24
C GLN A 60 0.41 27.18 -0.93
N VAL A 61 1.08 28.00 -0.11
CA VAL A 61 0.60 29.34 0.27
C VAL A 61 0.39 30.24 -0.96
N ASP A 62 1.23 30.09 -1.98
CA ASP A 62 1.15 30.83 -3.24
C ASP A 62 0.13 30.24 -4.25
N GLN A 63 -0.72 29.31 -3.80
CA GLN A 63 -1.72 28.60 -4.61
C GLN A 63 -1.16 27.63 -5.67
N THR A 64 0.14 27.40 -5.71
CA THR A 64 0.70 26.33 -6.54
C THR A 64 0.35 24.95 -5.96
N THR A 65 0.17 23.96 -6.83
CA THR A 65 -0.15 22.58 -6.42
C THR A 65 0.85 21.59 -6.97
N TYR A 66 1.20 20.59 -6.17
CA TYR A 66 2.06 19.48 -6.60
C TYR A 66 1.62 18.16 -5.96
N SER A 67 1.91 17.04 -6.63
CA SER A 67 1.77 15.72 -6.00
C SER A 67 3.04 15.38 -5.23
N PRO A 68 2.96 14.91 -3.98
CA PRO A 68 4.13 14.52 -3.19
C PRO A 68 4.82 13.25 -3.69
N ARG A 69 4.14 12.43 -4.51
CA ARG A 69 4.65 11.17 -5.07
C ARG A 69 5.18 10.19 -4.01
N TYR A 70 4.51 10.08 -2.87
CA TYR A 70 4.98 9.27 -1.75
C TYR A 70 4.86 7.77 -2.03
N LEU A 71 3.81 7.32 -2.72
CA LEU A 71 3.67 5.91 -3.10
C LEU A 71 4.72 5.51 -4.12
N SER A 72 4.95 6.34 -5.14
CA SER A 72 6.00 6.11 -6.14
C SER A 72 7.40 6.01 -5.52
N GLN A 73 7.71 6.84 -4.51
CA GLN A 73 8.96 6.74 -3.76
C GLN A 73 9.03 5.45 -2.95
N LEU A 74 7.95 5.07 -2.26
CA LEU A 74 7.86 3.80 -1.54
C LEU A 74 8.08 2.61 -2.48
N TRP A 75 7.45 2.57 -3.66
CA TRP A 75 7.62 1.50 -4.64
C TRP A 75 9.06 1.36 -5.12
N LYS A 76 9.76 2.47 -5.33
CA LYS A 76 11.19 2.45 -5.67
C LYS A 76 12.04 1.80 -4.57
N GLU A 77 11.71 2.05 -3.30
CA GLU A 77 12.40 1.44 -2.14
C GLU A 77 12.08 -0.05 -1.99
N MET A 78 10.88 -0.49 -2.39
CA MET A 78 10.44 -1.88 -2.27
C MET A 78 10.90 -2.76 -3.43
N ALA A 79 11.12 -2.18 -4.61
CA ALA A 79 11.50 -2.91 -5.82
C ALA A 79 12.71 -3.87 -5.62
N PRO A 80 13.81 -3.49 -4.95
CA PRO A 80 14.92 -4.41 -4.67
C PRO A 80 14.52 -5.60 -3.79
N LEU A 81 13.61 -5.40 -2.83
CA LEU A 81 13.13 -6.47 -1.95
C LEU A 81 12.22 -7.44 -2.70
N VAL A 82 11.40 -6.94 -3.63
CA VAL A 82 10.62 -7.77 -4.55
C VAL A 82 11.56 -8.61 -5.43
N ALA A 83 12.57 -7.97 -6.03
CA ALA A 83 13.59 -8.63 -6.86
C ALA A 83 14.38 -9.72 -6.14
N ALA A 84 14.68 -9.51 -4.86
CA ALA A 84 15.37 -10.50 -4.03
C ALA A 84 14.42 -11.53 -3.40
N ASN A 85 13.11 -11.50 -3.70
CA ASN A 85 12.07 -12.32 -3.07
C ASN A 85 12.08 -12.21 -1.52
N GLN A 86 12.39 -11.02 -1.01
CA GLN A 86 12.47 -10.69 0.42
C GLN A 86 11.20 -10.05 0.95
N LEU A 87 10.41 -9.40 0.09
CA LEU A 87 9.09 -8.86 0.44
C LEU A 87 8.02 -9.92 0.22
N LYS A 88 7.41 -10.41 1.31
CA LYS A 88 6.41 -11.50 1.27
C LYS A 88 4.99 -11.00 1.12
N ALA A 89 4.69 -9.84 1.69
CA ALA A 89 3.36 -9.27 1.62
C ALA A 89 3.36 -7.75 1.65
N ILE A 90 2.37 -7.17 0.99
CA ILE A 90 2.00 -5.76 1.08
C ILE A 90 0.57 -5.72 1.62
N PHE A 91 0.39 -5.12 2.79
CA PHE A 91 -0.92 -4.79 3.34
C PHE A 91 -1.25 -3.36 2.91
N ILE A 92 -2.34 -3.19 2.17
CA ILE A 92 -2.73 -1.91 1.58
C ILE A 92 -4.25 -1.78 1.55
N GLU A 93 -4.73 -0.57 1.82
CA GLU A 93 -6.15 -0.29 1.87
C GLU A 93 -6.81 -0.35 0.49
N VAL A 94 -8.08 -0.75 0.46
CA VAL A 94 -9.01 -0.46 -0.64
C VAL A 94 -10.34 -0.09 -0.02
N SER A 95 -10.49 1.18 0.35
CA SER A 95 -11.65 1.62 1.10
C SER A 95 -12.96 1.55 0.32
N TYR A 96 -12.93 1.82 -1.00
CA TYR A 96 -14.13 2.03 -1.80
C TYR A 96 -14.15 1.20 -3.08
N PRO A 97 -15.32 0.75 -3.57
CA PRO A 97 -15.42 0.15 -4.90
C PRO A 97 -15.14 1.20 -5.99
N ASN A 98 -14.79 0.73 -7.18
CA ASN A 98 -14.72 1.56 -8.38
C ASN A 98 -16.06 2.28 -8.64
N GLY A 99 -15.99 3.43 -9.29
CA GLY A 99 -17.14 4.29 -9.59
C GLY A 99 -17.33 5.44 -8.61
N ARG A 100 -16.60 5.43 -7.49
CA ARG A 100 -16.49 6.61 -6.63
C ARG A 100 -15.64 7.71 -7.32
N PRO A 101 -16.16 8.94 -7.47
CA PRO A 101 -15.38 10.05 -8.02
C PRO A 101 -14.14 10.37 -7.19
N ASP A 102 -13.06 10.81 -7.85
CA ASP A 102 -11.77 11.05 -7.19
C ASP A 102 -11.85 12.08 -6.05
N HIS A 103 -12.65 13.14 -6.21
CA HIS A 103 -12.83 14.16 -5.17
C HIS A 103 -13.60 13.65 -3.92
N LEU A 104 -14.18 12.45 -3.97
CA LEU A 104 -14.86 11.78 -2.85
C LEU A 104 -14.03 10.62 -2.27
N LEU A 105 -12.78 10.47 -2.71
CA LEU A 105 -11.88 9.46 -2.15
C LEU A 105 -11.36 9.85 -0.77
N PHE A 106 -11.16 11.15 -0.52
CA PHE A 106 -10.68 11.67 0.77
C PHE A 106 -9.45 10.90 1.29
N GLY A 107 -8.43 10.73 0.45
CA GLY A 107 -7.20 10.06 0.85
C GLY A 107 -7.28 8.54 0.89
N HIS A 108 -8.12 7.91 0.06
CA HIS A 108 -8.28 6.46 0.04
C HIS A 108 -8.25 5.88 -1.38
N LEU A 109 -8.13 4.55 -1.48
CA LEU A 109 -8.03 3.83 -2.75
C LEU A 109 -9.34 3.15 -3.17
N THR A 110 -9.50 3.05 -4.49
CA THR A 110 -10.39 2.10 -5.17
C THR A 110 -9.56 1.00 -5.83
N PRO A 111 -10.16 -0.13 -6.27
CA PRO A 111 -9.44 -1.15 -7.04
C PRO A 111 -8.65 -0.59 -8.23
N ASN A 112 -9.22 0.33 -9.01
CA ASN A 112 -8.52 0.93 -10.15
C ASN A 112 -7.28 1.72 -9.71
N TRP A 113 -7.40 2.50 -8.64
CA TRP A 113 -6.28 3.25 -8.10
C TRP A 113 -5.21 2.34 -7.51
N LEU A 114 -5.60 1.30 -6.77
CA LEU A 114 -4.68 0.29 -6.28
C LEU A 114 -3.91 -0.38 -7.42
N LEU A 115 -4.59 -0.83 -8.48
CA LEU A 115 -3.95 -1.47 -9.62
C LEU A 115 -2.97 -0.52 -10.32
N LYS A 116 -3.30 0.77 -10.42
CA LYS A 116 -2.38 1.77 -10.98
C LYS A 116 -1.09 1.86 -10.17
N GLU A 117 -1.20 1.96 -8.85
CA GLU A 117 -0.05 2.03 -7.94
C GLU A 117 0.78 0.74 -7.96
N LEU A 118 0.13 -0.43 -7.92
CA LEU A 118 0.82 -1.71 -8.01
C LEU A 118 1.50 -1.94 -9.37
N ASN A 119 0.94 -1.39 -10.46
CA ASN A 119 1.58 -1.45 -11.77
C ASN A 119 2.87 -0.62 -11.82
N VAL A 120 2.99 0.45 -11.04
CA VAL A 120 4.28 1.16 -10.88
C VAL A 120 5.32 0.24 -10.25
N LEU A 121 4.98 -0.47 -9.16
CA LEU A 121 5.90 -1.43 -8.55
C LEU A 121 6.24 -2.60 -9.50
N LYS A 122 5.22 -3.15 -10.18
CA LYS A 122 5.37 -4.22 -11.18
C LYS A 122 6.27 -3.83 -12.35
N SER A 123 6.35 -2.55 -12.69
CA SER A 123 7.24 -2.06 -13.75
C SER A 123 8.73 -2.21 -13.39
N TYR A 124 9.07 -2.28 -12.10
CA TYR A 124 10.43 -2.57 -11.66
C TYR A 124 10.73 -4.07 -11.61
N HIS A 125 9.77 -4.90 -11.16
CA HIS A 125 9.94 -6.35 -11.12
C HIS A 125 8.62 -7.13 -11.06
N SER A 126 8.65 -8.43 -11.39
CA SER A 126 7.48 -9.30 -11.27
C SER A 126 6.99 -9.39 -9.82
N MET A 127 5.66 -9.37 -9.66
CA MET A 127 4.97 -9.38 -8.36
C MET A 127 4.39 -10.76 -8.00
N GLU A 128 4.69 -11.80 -8.77
CA GLU A 128 4.12 -13.15 -8.62
C GLU A 128 4.28 -13.74 -7.21
N ASN A 129 5.39 -13.43 -6.54
CA ASN A 129 5.72 -13.98 -5.22
C ASN A 129 5.28 -13.08 -4.05
N VAL A 130 4.63 -11.93 -4.32
CA VAL A 130 4.20 -10.98 -3.29
C VAL A 130 2.69 -11.09 -3.10
N LYS A 131 2.26 -11.41 -1.88
CA LYS A 131 0.84 -11.38 -1.50
C LYS A 131 0.38 -9.94 -1.31
N ILE A 132 -0.72 -9.53 -1.94
CA ILE A 132 -1.36 -8.23 -1.70
C ILE A 132 -2.54 -8.43 -0.77
N ILE A 133 -2.38 -8.08 0.50
CA ILE A 133 -3.39 -8.22 1.53
C ILE A 133 -4.26 -6.96 1.53
N VAL A 134 -5.51 -7.09 1.12
CA VAL A 134 -6.45 -5.95 1.05
C VAL A 134 -6.99 -5.63 2.43
N THR A 135 -6.72 -4.42 2.94
CA THR A 135 -7.16 -3.97 4.27
C THR A 135 -8.17 -2.83 4.18
N HIS A 136 -8.74 -2.45 5.33
CA HIS A 136 -9.49 -1.21 5.54
C HIS A 136 -10.62 -0.91 4.53
N ILE A 137 -11.36 -1.95 4.10
CA ILE A 137 -12.58 -1.76 3.32
C ILE A 137 -13.64 -1.09 4.21
N LYS A 138 -14.24 0.02 3.76
CA LYS A 138 -15.29 0.71 4.53
C LYS A 138 -16.55 -0.16 4.62
N PRO A 139 -17.28 -0.14 5.77
CA PRO A 139 -18.44 -0.99 6.01
C PRO A 139 -19.70 -0.49 5.27
N GLU A 140 -19.56 -0.11 4.00
CA GLU A 140 -20.67 0.25 3.12
C GLU A 140 -21.33 -1.02 2.56
N ASN A 141 -22.65 -0.99 2.37
CA ASN A 141 -23.40 -2.17 1.94
C ASN A 141 -22.89 -2.69 0.58
N GLY A 142 -22.47 -3.96 0.54
CA GLY A 142 -21.97 -4.63 -0.67
C GLY A 142 -20.58 -4.16 -1.14
N ALA A 143 -19.89 -3.28 -0.40
CA ALA A 143 -18.61 -2.73 -0.84
C ALA A 143 -17.52 -3.80 -0.92
N ARG A 144 -17.45 -4.69 0.09
CA ARG A 144 -16.48 -5.78 0.14
C ARG A 144 -16.64 -6.71 -1.06
N GLU A 145 -17.85 -7.15 -1.34
CA GLU A 145 -18.15 -8.08 -2.43
C GLU A 145 -17.79 -7.47 -3.78
N LYS A 146 -18.13 -6.20 -4.00
CA LYS A 146 -17.77 -5.46 -5.21
C LYS A 146 -16.26 -5.30 -5.37
N ILE A 147 -15.54 -4.98 -4.29
CA ILE A 147 -14.08 -4.84 -4.32
C ILE A 147 -13.43 -6.18 -4.65
N ILE A 148 -13.88 -7.27 -4.04
CA ILE A 148 -13.40 -8.63 -4.35
C ILE A 148 -13.64 -8.95 -5.83
N GLU A 149 -14.85 -8.72 -6.35
CA GLU A 149 -15.19 -8.94 -7.77
C GLU A 149 -14.28 -8.13 -8.69
N GLN A 150 -14.08 -6.84 -8.37
CA GLN A 150 -13.26 -5.92 -9.17
C GLN A 150 -11.78 -6.30 -9.17
N LEU A 151 -11.27 -6.86 -8.07
CA LEU A 151 -9.90 -7.33 -7.94
C LEU A 151 -9.70 -8.81 -8.32
N SER A 152 -10.74 -9.49 -8.83
CA SER A 152 -10.66 -10.90 -9.28
C SER A 152 -10.74 -11.05 -10.80
N ARG A 153 -10.54 -9.96 -11.57
CA ARG A 153 -10.70 -9.96 -13.03
C ARG A 153 -9.74 -8.99 -13.74
N GLY A 154 -9.56 -9.18 -15.04
CA GLY A 154 -8.77 -8.28 -15.89
C GLY A 154 -7.32 -8.16 -15.40
N ASP A 155 -6.79 -6.94 -15.38
CA ASP A 155 -5.40 -6.65 -14.97
C ASP A 155 -5.09 -7.07 -13.53
N ALA A 156 -6.12 -7.23 -12.69
CA ALA A 156 -5.96 -7.69 -11.31
C ALA A 156 -5.42 -9.13 -11.23
N LEU A 157 -5.62 -9.95 -12.27
CA LEU A 157 -5.16 -11.34 -12.32
C LEU A 157 -3.63 -11.48 -12.33
N HIS A 158 -2.90 -10.38 -12.53
CA HIS A 158 -1.44 -10.34 -12.42
C HIS A 158 -0.92 -10.22 -10.98
N PHE A 159 -1.81 -10.10 -10.00
CA PHE A 159 -1.46 -9.90 -8.60
C PHE A 159 -2.11 -10.97 -7.71
N ASN A 160 -1.43 -11.35 -6.64
CA ASN A 160 -1.91 -12.34 -5.69
C ASN A 160 -2.68 -11.67 -4.55
N PHE A 161 -3.96 -11.33 -4.79
CA PHE A 161 -4.81 -10.70 -3.79
C PHE A 161 -5.28 -11.68 -2.71
N VAL A 162 -5.21 -11.25 -1.46
CA VAL A 162 -5.75 -11.96 -0.29
C VAL A 162 -6.71 -11.03 0.44
N PHE A 163 -7.91 -11.53 0.72
CA PHE A 163 -8.96 -10.79 1.43
C PHE A 163 -9.10 -11.32 2.86
N PRO A 164 -8.45 -10.69 3.85
CA PRO A 164 -8.45 -11.18 5.22
C PRO A 164 -9.86 -11.17 5.82
N GLN A 165 -10.11 -12.12 6.73
CA GLN A 165 -11.29 -12.15 7.59
C GLN A 165 -10.89 -11.75 9.01
N GLN A 166 -11.77 -10.98 9.66
CA GLN A 166 -11.55 -10.53 11.04
C GLN A 166 -11.33 -11.73 11.97
N GLY A 167 -10.29 -11.66 12.80
CA GLY A 167 -9.95 -12.71 13.77
C GLY A 167 -9.23 -13.93 13.19
N GLN A 168 -8.94 -13.97 11.89
CA GLN A 168 -8.15 -15.04 11.29
C GLN A 168 -6.68 -14.67 11.16
N ALA A 169 -5.80 -15.63 11.47
CA ALA A 169 -4.37 -15.51 11.26
C ALA A 169 -4.04 -15.57 9.76
N ILE A 170 -3.06 -14.76 9.33
CA ILE A 170 -2.51 -14.76 7.98
C ILE A 170 -1.12 -15.38 8.03
N TRP A 171 -0.90 -16.42 7.23
CA TRP A 171 0.38 -17.12 7.14
C TRP A 171 1.09 -16.71 5.85
N LEU A 172 2.33 -16.20 6.00
CA LEU A 172 3.10 -15.60 4.92
C LEU A 172 4.22 -16.50 4.44
#